data_AF-A0A7K5H7J0-F1
#
_entry.id   AF-A0A7K5H7J0-F1
#
_cell.length_a   1.000
_cell.length_b   1.000
_cell.length_c   1.000
_cell.angle_alpha   90.00
_cell.angle_beta   90.00
_cell.angle_gamma   90.00
#
_symmetry.space_group_name_H-M   'P 1'
#
loop_
_entity.id
_entity.type
_entity.pdbx_description
1 polymer ?
#
loop_
_entity_poly.entity_id
_entity_poly.type
_entity_poly.pdbx_seq_one_letter_code
_entity_poly.pdbx_strand_id
1 'polypeptide(L)'
;WHPWGSLLCLQVLAYNRHSYETVAQRLVITVIPAPDGEPPYQGEFLVGNRNVEELLPATTQEMFLQATAGVWDHDDLRVINVTSALDRGARVPLPIEGRKEGVYVKVGSHGTFSPCLASATSPQSRLRCSLGQQPLASCYDTFAPHFAIHWCNLTLLQVWPTPTVPGPPWGSGVLEEGGDFQPPTEVAPQDLLPGFLVTLLVPLAVAVLLCLLLGHLMCCRREGV
;
A
#
# COMPACT_ATOMS: atom_id res chain seq x y z
N TRP A 1 26.56 19.09 2.35
CA TRP A 1 26.09 17.71 2.17
C TRP A 1 24.61 17.66 2.51
N HIS A 2 23.75 18.05 1.56
CA HIS A 2 22.30 17.90 1.64
C HIS A 2 21.85 17.23 0.34
N PRO A 3 21.60 15.92 0.32
CA PRO A 3 20.88 15.31 -0.77
C PRO A 3 19.39 15.43 -0.48
N TRP A 4 18.66 15.92 -1.47
CA TRP A 4 17.26 16.28 -1.44
C TRP A 4 16.38 15.03 -1.32
N GLY A 5 16.13 14.57 -0.10
CA GLY A 5 15.16 13.53 0.21
C GLY A 5 14.28 13.98 1.35
N SER A 6 12.96 13.99 1.13
CA SER A 6 11.99 14.40 2.14
C SER A 6 11.70 13.21 3.06
N LEU A 7 11.92 13.41 4.36
CA LEU A 7 11.66 12.41 5.39
C LEU A 7 10.22 12.55 5.89
N LEU A 8 9.40 11.54 5.64
CA LEU A 8 8.06 11.42 6.20
C LEU A 8 8.10 10.46 7.39
N CYS A 9 7.83 10.97 8.59
CA CYS A 9 7.68 10.15 9.78
C CYS A 9 6.20 9.91 10.05
N LEU A 10 5.77 8.65 9.98
CA LEU A 10 4.44 8.22 10.40
C LEU A 10 4.55 7.58 11.79
N GLN A 11 3.69 7.98 12.72
CA GLN A 11 3.53 7.30 14.00
C GLN A 11 2.26 6.45 13.96
N VAL A 12 2.42 5.14 14.11
CA VAL A 12 1.32 4.19 14.21
C VAL A 12 1.10 3.90 15.69
N LEU A 13 -0.08 4.28 16.21
CA LEU A 13 -0.53 3.93 17.54
C LEU A 13 -1.56 2.80 17.44
N ALA A 14 -1.25 1.67 18.05
CA ALA A 14 -2.16 0.54 18.17
C ALA A 14 -2.52 0.33 19.64
N TYR A 15 -3.76 -0.09 19.91
CA TYR A 15 -4.17 -0.54 21.23
C TYR A 15 -4.86 -1.89 21.15
N ASN A 16 -4.58 -2.75 22.13
CA ASN A 16 -5.27 -4.02 22.27
C ASN A 16 -6.66 -3.76 22.86
N ARG A 17 -7.72 -4.16 22.16
CA ARG A 17 -9.10 -3.97 22.62
C ARG A 17 -9.44 -4.71 23.92
N HIS A 18 -8.74 -5.81 24.22
CA HIS A 18 -9.02 -6.66 25.38
C HIS A 18 -8.15 -6.31 26.59
N SER A 19 -6.84 -6.06 26.40
CA SER A 19 -5.91 -5.71 27.48
C SER A 19 -5.74 -4.20 27.68
N TYR A 20 -6.22 -3.38 26.73
CA TYR A 20 -6.01 -1.92 26.67
C TYR A 20 -4.54 -1.48 26.60
N GLU A 21 -3.61 -2.41 26.39
CA GLU A 21 -2.20 -2.10 26.18
C GLU A 21 -2.02 -1.31 24.88
N THR A 22 -1.18 -0.29 24.93
CA THR A 22 -0.86 0.56 23.79
C THR A 22 0.56 0.32 23.31
N VAL A 23 0.74 0.30 21.99
CA VAL A 23 2.05 0.22 21.33
C VAL A 23 2.11 1.37 20.32
N ALA A 24 3.21 2.12 20.36
CA ALA A 24 3.52 3.15 19.38
C ALA A 24 4.75 2.72 18.58
N GLN A 25 4.66 2.79 17.26
CA GLN A 25 5.78 2.52 16.36
C GLN A 25 5.96 3.69 15.40
N ARG A 26 7.21 4.14 15.22
CA ARG A 26 7.56 5.18 14.27
C ARG A 26 8.06 4.53 12.98
N LEU A 27 7.38 4.81 11.87
CA LEU A 27 7.77 4.41 10.53
C LEU A 27 8.37 5.63 9.83
N VAL A 28 9.63 5.51 9.40
CA VAL A 28 10.33 6.57 8.67
C VAL A 28 10.35 6.20 7.18
N ILE A 29 9.66 6.98 6.37
CA ILE A 29 9.60 6.85 4.92
C ILE A 29 10.53 7.91 4.33
N THR A 30 11.49 7.48 3.51
CA THR A 30 12.38 8.40 2.80
C THR A 30 11.90 8.50 1.36
N VAL A 31 11.49 9.70 0.94
CA VAL A 31 11.09 9.96 -0.44
C VAL A 31 12.29 10.54 -1.17
N ILE A 32 12.78 9.81 -2.17
CA ILE A 32 13.91 10.23 -3.00
C ILE A 32 13.37 10.42 -4.43
N PRO A 33 13.47 11.64 -5.01
CA PRO A 33 13.06 11.84 -6.39
C PRO A 33 13.91 10.99 -7.31
N ALA A 34 13.28 10.33 -8.28
CA ALA A 34 13.97 9.52 -9.27
C ALA A 34 14.84 10.45 -10.15
N PRO A 35 16.16 10.20 -10.28
CA PRO A 35 17.08 11.12 -10.97
C PRO A 35 16.71 11.33 -12.44
N ASP A 36 16.14 10.32 -13.08
CA ASP A 36 15.80 10.32 -14.51
C ASP A 36 14.30 10.52 -14.78
N GLY A 37 13.50 10.88 -13.76
CA GLY A 37 12.06 11.06 -13.88
C GLY A 37 11.26 9.74 -13.85
N GLU A 38 10.07 9.73 -14.44
CA GLU A 38 9.23 8.52 -14.54
C GLU A 38 9.66 7.67 -15.76
N PRO A 39 9.77 6.32 -15.65
CA PRO A 39 10.31 5.53 -16.74
C PRO A 39 9.27 5.42 -17.86
N PRO A 40 9.65 5.70 -19.12
CA PRO A 40 8.72 5.69 -20.25
C PRO A 40 8.26 4.27 -20.62
N TYR A 41 9.08 3.24 -20.41
CA TYR A 41 8.69 1.85 -20.68
C TYR A 41 8.26 1.19 -19.39
N GLN A 42 6.99 0.81 -19.31
CA GLN A 42 6.40 0.22 -18.11
C GLN A 42 5.72 -1.10 -18.45
N GLY A 43 5.88 -2.08 -17.57
CA GLY A 43 5.44 -3.45 -17.76
C GLY A 43 4.81 -3.96 -16.48
N GLU A 44 3.65 -4.59 -16.59
CA GLU A 44 2.90 -5.06 -15.44
C GLU A 44 2.76 -6.57 -15.46
N PHE A 45 3.27 -7.20 -14.39
CA PHE A 45 3.33 -8.64 -14.22
C PHE A 45 2.34 -9.08 -13.16
N LEU A 46 1.52 -10.09 -13.47
CA LEU A 46 0.70 -10.75 -12.46
C LEU A 46 1.49 -11.93 -11.85
N VAL A 47 1.87 -11.78 -10.59
CA VAL A 47 2.54 -12.79 -9.78
C VAL A 47 1.48 -13.59 -9.02
N GLY A 48 1.27 -14.86 -9.37
CA GLY A 48 0.18 -15.68 -8.81
C GLY A 48 0.46 -16.31 -7.45
N ASN A 49 1.74 -16.44 -7.05
CA ASN A 49 2.15 -17.15 -5.85
C ASN A 49 2.60 -16.21 -4.70
N ARG A 50 2.12 -14.95 -4.68
CA ARG A 50 2.43 -13.96 -3.65
C ARG A 50 1.19 -13.18 -3.23
N ASN A 51 1.23 -12.67 -2.00
CA ASN A 51 0.38 -11.58 -1.52
C ASN A 51 1.20 -10.29 -1.47
N VAL A 52 0.53 -9.15 -1.31
CA VAL A 52 1.20 -7.83 -1.29
C VAL A 52 2.25 -7.81 -0.18
N GLU A 53 1.91 -8.29 1.02
CA GLU A 53 2.76 -8.31 2.20
C GLU A 53 4.04 -9.14 2.02
N GLU A 54 4.01 -10.15 1.15
CA GLU A 54 5.17 -10.98 0.84
C GLU A 54 6.11 -10.34 -0.17
N LEU A 55 5.60 -9.41 -1.00
CA LEU A 55 6.35 -8.71 -2.03
C LEU A 55 6.90 -7.37 -1.55
N LEU A 56 6.32 -6.77 -0.50
CA LEU A 56 6.79 -5.52 0.09
C LEU A 56 8.24 -5.53 0.62
N PRO A 57 8.78 -6.62 1.21
CA PRO A 57 10.16 -6.62 1.69
C PRO A 57 11.18 -6.31 0.59
N ALA A 58 12.16 -5.46 0.90
CA ALA A 58 13.19 -5.00 -0.06
C ALA A 58 13.93 -6.17 -0.73
N THR A 59 14.27 -7.20 0.04
CA THR A 59 14.95 -8.42 -0.46
C THR A 59 14.11 -9.17 -1.51
N THR A 60 12.79 -9.24 -1.32
CA THR A 60 11.89 -9.85 -2.31
C THR A 60 11.78 -8.98 -3.56
N GLN A 61 11.70 -7.65 -3.41
CA GLN A 61 11.65 -6.73 -4.54
C GLN A 61 12.94 -6.78 -5.38
N GLU A 62 14.11 -6.79 -4.73
CA GLU A 62 15.40 -6.93 -5.41
C GLU A 62 15.49 -8.24 -6.21
N MET A 63 15.07 -9.36 -5.62
CA MET A 63 15.02 -10.66 -6.31
C MET A 63 14.07 -10.63 -7.51
N PHE A 64 12.91 -9.98 -7.36
CA PHE A 64 11.96 -9.81 -8.45
C PHE A 64 12.53 -8.92 -9.57
N LEU A 65 13.16 -7.80 -9.21
CA LEU A 65 13.81 -6.89 -10.16
C LEU A 65 14.95 -7.59 -10.90
N GLN A 66 15.74 -8.42 -10.23
CA GLN A 66 16.80 -9.20 -10.87
C GLN A 66 16.25 -10.20 -11.89
N ALA A 67 15.17 -10.92 -11.56
CA ALA A 67 14.49 -11.79 -12.52
C ALA A 67 13.88 -10.98 -13.69
N THR A 68 13.32 -9.80 -13.38
CA THR A 68 12.78 -8.90 -14.40
C THR A 68 13.87 -8.37 -15.33
N ALA A 69 15.06 -8.04 -14.80
CA ALA A 69 16.22 -7.60 -15.58
C ALA A 69 16.65 -8.63 -16.61
N GLY A 70 16.68 -9.91 -16.23
CA GLY A 70 16.99 -11.00 -17.16
C GLY A 70 15.98 -11.14 -18.31
N VAL A 71 14.71 -10.81 -18.08
CA VAL A 71 13.67 -10.83 -19.12
C VAL A 71 13.65 -9.55 -19.94
N TRP A 72 13.93 -8.41 -19.31
CA TRP A 72 13.86 -7.09 -19.92
C TRP A 72 15.13 -6.71 -20.68
N ASP A 73 16.27 -7.35 -20.36
CA ASP A 73 17.61 -7.05 -20.90
C ASP A 73 18.12 -5.64 -20.52
N HIS A 74 17.69 -5.16 -19.35
CA HIS A 74 18.04 -3.86 -18.79
C HIS A 74 18.13 -3.92 -17.26
N ASP A 75 19.09 -3.17 -16.68
CA ASP A 75 19.38 -3.15 -15.25
C ASP A 75 18.82 -1.92 -14.51
N ASP A 76 18.27 -0.94 -15.24
CA ASP A 76 17.73 0.31 -14.69
C ASP A 76 16.26 0.20 -14.22
N LEU A 77 15.84 -1.03 -13.91
CA LEU A 77 14.46 -1.35 -13.55
C LEU A 77 14.13 -0.88 -12.14
N ARG A 78 12.92 -0.35 -11.98
CA ARG A 78 12.34 -0.02 -10.66
C ARG A 78 10.89 -0.44 -10.57
N VAL A 79 10.47 -0.84 -9.37
CA VAL A 79 9.06 -1.07 -9.07
C VAL A 79 8.36 0.29 -8.97
N ILE A 80 7.32 0.46 -9.78
CA ILE A 80 6.49 1.66 -9.83
C ILE A 80 5.26 1.50 -8.92
N ASN A 81 4.64 0.33 -8.96
CA ASN A 81 3.41 0.05 -8.22
C ASN A 81 3.28 -1.44 -7.91
N VAL A 82 2.67 -1.74 -6.76
CA VAL A 82 2.31 -3.09 -6.32
C VAL A 82 0.84 -3.04 -5.91
N THR A 83 -0.01 -3.84 -6.54
CA THR A 83 -1.46 -3.84 -6.29
C THR A 83 -1.97 -5.26 -6.09
N SER A 84 -2.87 -5.47 -5.12
CA SER A 84 -3.50 -6.79 -4.95
C SER A 84 -4.33 -7.14 -6.19
N ALA A 85 -4.34 -8.41 -6.59
CA ALA A 85 -5.25 -8.86 -7.63
C ALA A 85 -6.73 -8.69 -7.21
N LEU A 86 -7.03 -8.69 -5.90
CA LEU A 86 -8.37 -8.46 -5.38
C LEU A 86 -8.90 -7.07 -5.71
N ASP A 87 -8.03 -6.05 -5.68
CA ASP A 87 -8.39 -4.67 -6.05
C ASP A 87 -8.79 -4.54 -7.53
N ARG A 88 -8.44 -5.55 -8.34
CA ARG A 88 -8.78 -5.65 -9.77
C ARG A 88 -9.89 -6.66 -10.06
N GLY A 89 -10.67 -7.02 -9.04
CA GLY A 89 -11.83 -7.90 -9.19
C GLY A 89 -11.48 -9.39 -9.23
N ALA A 90 -10.27 -9.78 -8.84
CA ALA A 90 -10.00 -11.19 -8.55
C ALA A 90 -10.84 -11.64 -7.35
N ARG A 91 -11.16 -12.94 -7.32
CA ARG A 91 -11.93 -13.51 -6.21
C ARG A 91 -11.03 -13.71 -5.01
N VAL A 92 -11.54 -13.39 -3.83
CA VAL A 92 -10.89 -13.72 -2.56
C VAL A 92 -10.64 -15.24 -2.54
N PRO A 93 -9.38 -15.69 -2.42
CA PRO A 93 -9.07 -17.10 -2.39
C PRO A 93 -9.69 -17.72 -1.14
N LEU A 94 -10.18 -18.96 -1.27
CA LEU A 94 -10.51 -19.77 -0.10
C LEU A 94 -9.27 -19.90 0.79
N PRO A 95 -9.42 -19.95 2.13
CA PRO A 95 -8.31 -20.08 3.07
C PRO A 95 -7.72 -21.50 3.03
N ILE A 96 -7.08 -21.83 1.91
CA ILE A 96 -6.40 -23.08 1.61
C ILE A 96 -4.90 -22.77 1.63
N GLU A 97 -4.14 -23.58 2.36
CA GLU A 97 -2.70 -23.41 2.47
C GLU A 97 -2.03 -23.41 1.08
N GLY A 98 -1.15 -22.43 0.85
CA GLY A 98 -0.44 -22.26 -0.41
C GLY A 98 -1.21 -21.51 -1.51
N ARG A 99 -2.51 -21.22 -1.35
CA ARG A 99 -3.21 -20.28 -2.24
C ARG A 99 -2.92 -18.85 -1.85
N LYS A 100 -2.55 -18.05 -2.84
CA LYS A 100 -2.31 -16.61 -2.71
C LYS A 100 -3.31 -15.84 -3.55
N GLU A 101 -3.53 -14.58 -3.19
CA GLU A 101 -4.43 -13.68 -3.91
C GLU A 101 -3.89 -13.33 -5.29
N GLY A 102 -2.56 -13.25 -5.40
CA GLY A 102 -1.86 -12.76 -6.56
C GLY A 102 -1.66 -11.24 -6.48
N VAL A 103 -0.60 -10.77 -7.11
CA VAL A 103 -0.15 -9.38 -7.04
C VAL A 103 0.20 -8.89 -8.44
N TYR A 104 -0.30 -7.71 -8.82
CA TYR A 104 0.19 -6.99 -9.98
C TYR A 104 1.39 -6.16 -9.57
N VAL A 105 2.54 -6.41 -10.20
CA VAL A 105 3.78 -5.65 -10.01
C VAL A 105 4.07 -4.89 -11.29
N LYS A 106 4.03 -3.56 -11.19
CA LYS A 106 4.36 -2.66 -12.28
C LYS A 106 5.82 -2.26 -12.15
N VAL A 107 6.61 -2.54 -13.18
CA VAL A 107 8.04 -2.23 -13.27
C VAL A 107 8.23 -1.25 -14.42
N GLY A 108 9.23 -0.37 -14.35
CA GLY A 108 9.64 0.39 -15.52
C GLY A 108 11.13 0.60 -15.65
N SER A 109 11.52 0.91 -16.88
CA SER A 109 12.88 1.16 -17.36
C SER A 109 12.85 2.33 -18.37
N HIS A 110 13.99 2.99 -18.52
CA HIS A 110 14.25 3.93 -19.62
C HIS A 110 14.61 3.20 -20.91
N GLY A 111 15.01 1.94 -20.82
CA GLY A 111 15.25 1.05 -21.94
C GLY A 111 13.99 0.39 -22.49
N THR A 112 14.01 0.13 -23.79
CA THR A 112 12.90 -0.51 -24.53
C THR A 112 12.65 -1.94 -24.09
N PHE A 113 11.47 -2.49 -24.42
CA PHE A 113 11.17 -3.89 -24.16
C PHE A 113 12.06 -4.84 -24.97
N SER A 114 12.53 -5.91 -24.35
CA SER A 114 13.24 -6.99 -25.03
C SER A 114 12.38 -7.68 -26.10
N PRO A 115 13.00 -8.38 -27.07
CA PRO A 115 12.27 -9.20 -28.03
C PRO A 115 11.36 -10.26 -27.37
N CYS A 116 11.75 -10.78 -26.19
CA CYS A 116 10.92 -11.73 -25.47
C CYS A 116 9.63 -11.10 -24.94
N LEU A 117 9.72 -9.93 -24.30
CA LEU A 117 8.55 -9.22 -23.79
C LEU A 117 7.63 -8.78 -24.94
N ALA A 118 8.22 -8.32 -26.05
CA ALA A 118 7.48 -7.99 -27.26
C ALA A 118 6.75 -9.20 -27.85
N SER A 119 7.39 -10.37 -27.90
CA SER A 119 6.75 -11.60 -28.40
C SER A 119 5.67 -12.12 -27.46
N ALA A 120 5.87 -12.02 -26.14
CA ALA A 120 4.91 -12.42 -25.11
C ALA A 120 3.58 -11.67 -25.20
N THR A 121 3.60 -10.41 -25.66
CA THR A 121 2.39 -9.57 -25.82
C THR A 121 1.87 -9.46 -27.26
N SER A 122 2.47 -10.21 -28.19
CA SER A 122 2.09 -10.21 -29.60
C SER A 122 0.65 -10.69 -29.84
N PRO A 123 0.02 -10.34 -30.99
CA PRO A 123 -1.32 -10.82 -31.33
C PRO A 123 -1.44 -12.36 -31.32
N GLN A 124 -0.39 -13.06 -31.72
CA GLN A 124 -0.32 -14.52 -31.71
C GLN A 124 -0.33 -15.06 -30.27
N SER A 125 0.42 -14.44 -29.36
CA SER A 125 0.40 -14.77 -27.93
C SER A 125 -0.97 -14.54 -27.31
N ARG A 126 -1.65 -13.43 -27.65
CA ARG A 126 -3.02 -13.16 -27.19
C ARG A 126 -4.01 -14.21 -27.67
N LEU A 127 -3.90 -14.64 -28.93
CA LEU A 127 -4.72 -15.72 -29.48
C LEU A 127 -4.47 -17.02 -28.71
N ARG A 128 -3.20 -17.39 -28.47
CA ARG A 128 -2.86 -18.58 -27.66
C ARG A 128 -3.46 -18.51 -26.26
N CYS A 129 -3.33 -17.37 -25.59
CA CYS A 129 -3.92 -17.15 -24.28
C CYS A 129 -5.45 -17.30 -24.28
N SER A 130 -6.14 -16.83 -25.34
CA SER A 130 -7.59 -17.03 -25.48
C SER A 130 -8.00 -18.50 -25.65
N LEU A 131 -7.07 -19.33 -26.13
CA LEU A 131 -7.23 -20.79 -26.27
C LEU A 131 -6.72 -21.57 -25.04
N GLY A 132 -6.33 -20.88 -23.97
CA GLY A 132 -5.72 -21.49 -22.78
C GLY A 132 -4.31 -22.04 -23.00
N GLN A 133 -3.64 -21.64 -24.08
CA GLN A 133 -2.28 -22.03 -24.40
C GLN A 133 -1.26 -20.99 -23.92
N GLN A 134 -0.02 -21.43 -23.68
CA GLN A 134 1.06 -20.53 -23.30
C GLN A 134 1.41 -19.55 -24.43
N PRO A 135 1.76 -18.29 -24.08
CA PRO A 135 2.18 -17.29 -25.06
C PRO A 135 3.52 -17.63 -25.69
N LEU A 136 3.86 -16.94 -26.78
CA LEU A 136 5.17 -17.00 -27.43
C LEU A 136 6.17 -16.16 -26.65
N ALA A 137 6.61 -16.65 -25.48
CA ALA A 137 7.70 -16.06 -24.71
C ALA A 137 8.83 -17.09 -24.65
N SER A 138 10.07 -16.71 -24.94
CA SER A 138 11.24 -17.59 -24.78
C SER A 138 11.82 -17.55 -23.35
N CYS A 139 11.49 -16.50 -22.61
CA CYS A 139 12.02 -16.17 -21.30
C CYS A 139 11.07 -16.52 -20.15
N TYR A 140 10.05 -17.35 -20.41
CA TYR A 140 8.97 -17.62 -19.47
C TYR A 140 9.43 -18.28 -18.16
N ASP A 141 10.55 -18.98 -18.20
CA ASP A 141 11.15 -19.71 -17.07
C ASP A 141 12.03 -18.84 -16.16
N THR A 142 12.36 -17.59 -16.54
CA THR A 142 13.34 -16.74 -15.82
C THR A 142 12.94 -16.42 -14.37
N PHE A 143 11.64 -16.43 -14.10
CA PHE A 143 11.07 -16.12 -12.78
C PHE A 143 10.98 -17.35 -11.86
N ALA A 144 11.10 -18.56 -12.41
CA ALA A 144 11.05 -19.79 -11.64
C ALA A 144 12.35 -19.99 -10.83
N PRO A 145 12.28 -20.63 -9.65
CA PRO A 145 11.09 -21.15 -8.98
C PRO A 145 10.38 -20.11 -8.08
N HIS A 146 10.91 -18.89 -7.96
CA HIS A 146 10.53 -17.95 -6.91
C HIS A 146 9.20 -17.22 -7.18
N PHE A 147 8.89 -16.95 -8.45
CA PHE A 147 7.70 -16.21 -8.86
C PHE A 147 6.97 -16.94 -9.99
N ALA A 148 5.66 -17.16 -9.79
CA ALA A 148 4.78 -17.75 -10.78
C ALA A 148 4.10 -16.63 -11.58
N ILE A 149 4.64 -16.31 -12.75
CA ILE A 149 4.12 -15.24 -13.61
C ILE A 149 2.99 -15.74 -14.48
N HIS A 150 1.83 -15.07 -14.42
CA HIS A 150 0.74 -15.25 -15.35
C HIS A 150 1.00 -14.45 -16.63
N TRP A 151 1.77 -15.03 -17.55
CA TRP A 151 2.20 -14.36 -18.79
C TRP A 151 1.07 -13.86 -19.69
N CYS A 152 -0.10 -14.51 -19.66
CA CYS A 152 -1.28 -14.04 -20.40
C CYS A 152 -1.90 -12.75 -19.85
N ASN A 153 -1.48 -12.31 -18.66
CA ASN A 153 -1.88 -11.06 -18.02
C ASN A 153 -0.80 -9.98 -18.12
N LEU A 154 0.31 -10.26 -18.82
CA LEU A 154 1.38 -9.28 -19.03
C LEU A 154 0.86 -8.12 -19.88
N THR A 155 1.03 -6.90 -19.37
CA THR A 155 0.77 -5.68 -20.14
C THR A 155 2.05 -4.86 -20.26
N LEU A 156 2.28 -4.29 -21.45
CA LEU A 156 3.42 -3.43 -21.75
C LEU A 156 2.89 -2.09 -22.27
N LEU A 157 3.38 -1.01 -21.69
CA LEU A 157 2.91 0.35 -21.92
C LEU A 157 4.11 1.26 -22.14
N GLN A 158 4.05 2.06 -23.19
CA GLN A 158 4.96 3.18 -23.38
C GLN A 158 4.24 4.46 -22.96
N VAL A 159 4.68 5.06 -21.87
CA VAL A 159 4.16 6.29 -21.30
C VAL A 159 4.99 7.46 -21.84
N TRP A 160 4.30 8.45 -22.40
CA TRP A 160 4.91 9.70 -22.83
C TRP A 160 4.67 10.74 -21.74
N PRO A 161 5.67 11.56 -21.39
CA PRO A 161 5.44 12.65 -20.44
C PRO A 161 4.36 13.58 -20.99
N THR A 162 3.24 13.66 -20.28
CA THR A 162 2.19 14.63 -20.59
C THR A 162 2.73 16.00 -20.21
N PRO A 163 2.66 17.04 -21.07
CA PRO A 163 3.02 18.38 -20.65
C PRO A 163 2.14 18.77 -19.46
N THR A 164 2.78 19.10 -18.34
CA THR A 164 2.11 19.55 -17.12
C THR A 164 1.35 20.83 -17.45
N VAL A 165 0.04 20.72 -17.69
CA VAL A 165 -0.83 21.90 -17.73
C VAL A 165 -0.96 22.35 -16.29
N PRO A 166 -0.61 23.61 -15.94
CA PRO A 166 -0.81 24.11 -14.60
C PRO A 166 -2.29 23.93 -14.23
N GLY A 167 -2.54 23.06 -13.26
CA GLY A 167 -3.88 22.90 -12.70
C GLY A 167 -4.36 24.22 -12.09
N PRO A 168 -5.68 24.37 -11.86
CA PRO A 168 -6.16 25.48 -11.05
C PRO A 168 -5.44 25.47 -9.68
N PRO A 169 -5.17 26.66 -9.09
CA PRO A 169 -4.42 26.75 -7.85
C PRO A 169 -5.08 25.87 -6.78
N TRP A 170 -4.29 24.98 -6.21
CA TRP A 170 -4.76 24.03 -5.22
C TRP A 170 -5.17 24.78 -3.94
N GLY A 171 -6.24 24.32 -3.27
CA GLY A 171 -6.66 24.90 -2.00
C GLY A 171 -5.62 24.65 -0.90
N SER A 172 -5.64 25.45 0.18
CA SER A 172 -4.62 25.46 1.26
C SER A 172 -4.37 24.13 2.02
N GLY A 173 -5.05 23.04 1.66
CA GLY A 173 -4.86 21.70 2.24
C GLY A 173 -4.28 20.67 1.28
N VAL A 174 -3.96 21.03 0.04
CA VAL A 174 -3.38 20.10 -0.96
C VAL A 174 -1.99 20.60 -1.32
N LEU A 175 -1.00 19.71 -1.24
CA LEU A 175 0.37 20.02 -1.64
C LEU A 175 0.45 20.16 -3.16
N GLU A 176 1.15 21.20 -3.59
CA GLU A 176 1.55 21.38 -4.99
C GLU A 176 2.39 20.19 -5.47
N GLU A 177 2.31 19.89 -6.75
CA GLU A 177 3.14 18.86 -7.38
C GLU A 177 4.62 19.28 -7.29
N GLY A 178 5.41 18.55 -6.49
CA GLY A 178 6.80 18.91 -6.17
C GLY A 178 7.00 19.86 -5.00
N GLY A 179 5.93 20.20 -4.25
CA GLY A 179 6.03 20.95 -3.00
C GLY A 179 6.61 20.10 -1.87
N ASP A 180 7.56 20.65 -1.10
CA ASP A 180 8.10 19.98 0.07
C ASP A 180 7.03 19.87 1.16
N PHE A 181 6.64 18.64 1.48
CA PHE A 181 5.85 18.39 2.67
C PHE A 181 6.74 18.58 3.90
N GLN A 182 6.50 19.67 4.64
CA GLN A 182 6.99 19.85 6.00
C GLN A 182 5.91 19.40 6.98
N PRO A 183 5.82 18.09 7.30
CA PRO A 183 4.99 17.67 8.42
C PRO A 183 5.48 18.36 9.69
N PRO A 184 4.58 18.66 10.65
CA PRO A 184 5.01 19.02 12.00
C PRO A 184 5.99 17.95 12.51
N THR A 185 7.23 18.37 12.79
CA THR A 185 8.34 17.46 13.08
C THR A 185 8.10 16.58 14.30
N GLU A 186 7.22 17.03 15.20
CA GLU A 186 6.76 16.27 16.35
C GLU A 186 5.28 16.55 16.59
N VAL A 187 4.46 15.52 16.53
CA VAL A 187 3.15 15.52 17.20
C VAL A 187 3.44 15.11 18.63
N ALA A 188 3.19 16.00 19.59
CA ALA A 188 3.31 15.66 21.01
C ALA A 188 2.45 14.41 21.29
N PRO A 189 2.96 13.42 22.04
CA PRO A 189 2.21 12.21 22.34
C PRO A 189 0.84 12.61 22.89
N GLN A 190 -0.21 12.11 22.25
CA GLN A 190 -1.57 12.47 22.63
C GLN A 190 -1.89 11.76 23.95
N ASP A 191 -1.90 12.52 25.05
CA ASP A 191 -2.29 11.98 26.35
C ASP A 191 -3.78 11.61 26.34
N LEU A 192 -4.05 10.31 26.29
CA LEU A 192 -5.42 9.75 26.29
C LEU A 192 -6.03 9.70 27.70
N LEU A 193 -5.21 9.84 28.75
CA LEU A 193 -5.60 9.83 30.16
C LEU A 193 -6.73 10.82 30.50
N PRO A 194 -6.68 12.11 30.09
CA PRO A 194 -7.78 13.05 30.34
C PRO A 194 -9.11 12.61 29.70
N GLY A 195 -9.08 12.09 28.46
CA GLY A 195 -10.27 11.58 27.78
C GLY A 195 -10.89 10.38 28.50
N PHE A 196 -10.04 9.47 29.00
CA PHE A 196 -10.45 8.34 29.83
C PHE A 196 -11.08 8.79 31.17
N LEU A 197 -10.46 9.74 31.87
CA LEU A 197 -10.99 10.25 33.12
C LEU A 197 -12.35 10.94 32.95
N VAL A 198 -12.53 11.71 31.87
CA VAL A 198 -13.83 12.36 31.59
C VAL A 198 -14.91 11.32 31.27
N THR A 199 -14.61 10.33 30.42
CA THR A 199 -15.56 9.27 30.07
C THR A 199 -15.93 8.37 31.25
N LEU A 200 -15.05 8.21 32.24
CA LEU A 200 -15.32 7.43 33.45
C LEU A 200 -16.02 8.24 34.55
N LEU A 201 -15.49 9.42 34.90
CA LEU A 201 -15.93 10.17 36.08
C LEU A 201 -17.28 10.87 35.88
N VAL A 202 -17.58 11.34 34.66
CA VAL A 202 -18.84 12.04 34.39
C VAL A 202 -20.06 11.13 34.59
N PRO A 203 -20.13 9.92 34.00
CA PRO A 203 -21.24 9.00 34.27
C PRO A 203 -21.35 8.60 35.74
N LEU A 204 -20.21 8.42 36.43
CA LEU A 204 -20.16 8.04 37.84
C LEU A 204 -20.73 9.16 38.73
N ALA A 205 -20.36 10.41 38.47
CA ALA A 205 -20.91 11.57 39.16
C ALA A 205 -22.41 11.71 38.93
N VAL A 206 -22.89 11.51 37.70
CA VAL A 206 -24.32 11.51 37.38
C VAL A 206 -25.06 10.40 38.13
N ALA A 207 -24.50 9.18 38.16
CA ALA A 207 -25.09 8.06 38.90
C ALA A 207 -25.18 8.36 40.41
N VAL A 208 -24.10 8.89 41.01
CA VAL A 208 -24.10 9.30 42.43
C VAL A 208 -25.15 10.38 42.69
N LEU A 209 -25.24 11.40 41.84
CA LEU A 209 -26.24 12.45 41.96
C LEU A 209 -27.66 11.87 41.92
N LEU A 210 -27.95 11.00 40.95
CA LEU A 210 -29.25 10.33 40.83
C LEU A 210 -29.56 9.46 42.05
N CYS A 211 -28.58 8.72 42.57
CA CYS A 211 -28.73 7.92 43.79
C CYS A 211 -29.04 8.79 45.01
N LEU A 212 -28.36 9.93 45.18
CA LEU A 212 -28.64 10.88 46.27
C LEU A 212 -30.04 11.49 46.13
N LEU A 213 -30.44 11.85 44.91
CA LEU A 213 -31.74 12.44 44.62
C LEU A 213 -32.87 11.45 44.88
N LEU A 214 -32.73 10.20 44.40
CA LEU A 214 -33.66 9.11 44.69
C LEU A 214 -33.71 8.78 46.18
N GLY A 215 -32.55 8.72 46.85
CA GLY A 215 -32.46 8.49 48.29
C GLY A 215 -33.17 9.58 49.09
N HIS A 216 -33.00 10.84 48.71
CA HIS A 216 -33.70 11.96 49.33
C HIS A 216 -35.21 11.88 49.10
N LEU A 217 -35.67 11.57 47.88
CA LEU A 217 -37.10 11.40 47.60
C LEU A 217 -37.72 10.22 48.36
N MET A 218 -37.01 9.09 48.43
CA MET A 218 -37.51 7.86 49.08
C MET A 218 -37.45 7.91 50.61
N CYS A 219 -36.45 8.58 51.21
CA CYS A 219 -36.27 8.64 52.67
C CYS A 219 -36.80 9.92 53.30
N CYS A 220 -36.68 11.07 52.64
CA CYS A 220 -37.08 12.37 53.22
C CYS A 220 -38.47 12.84 52.76
N ARG A 221 -39.05 12.27 51.70
CA ARG A 221 -40.39 12.64 51.19
C ARG A 221 -41.40 11.51 51.19
N ARG A 222 -41.13 10.41 51.89
CA ARG A 222 -42.12 9.37 52.12
C ARG A 222 -43.10 9.85 53.19
N GLU A 223 -44.11 10.61 52.77
CA GLU A 223 -45.34 10.81 53.54
C GLU A 223 -46.02 9.43 53.67
N GLY A 224 -45.81 8.81 54.81
CA GLY A 224 -46.28 7.48 55.15
C GLY A 224 -46.24 7.24 56.66
N VAL A 225 -46.62 8.27 57.44
CA VAL A 225 -47.37 8.20 58.70
C VAL A 225 -48.30 9.41 58.71
#